data_AF-A0A1W2D3E5-F1
#
_entry.id   AF-A0A1W2D3E5-F1
#
_cell.length_a   1.000
_cell.length_b   1.000
_cell.length_c   1.000
_cell.angle_alpha   90.00
_cell.angle_beta   90.00
_cell.angle_gamma   90.00
#
_symmetry.space_group_name_H-M   'P 1'
#
loop_
_entity.id
_entity.type
_entity.pdbx_description
1 polymer ?
#
loop_
_entity_poly.entity_id
_entity_poly.type
_entity_poly.pdbx_seq_one_letter_code
_entity_poly.pdbx_strand_id
1 'polypeptide(L)'
;MDIQEYFSKLNTESQTIFSQTISDKEKLGTLHHLSSCIYEFAECLPDPQEKKILVTVSTQLESATFNLTLGLYRQAFASLRLAFEMGLAAMYFSVNKMELNEWLDGRSDIKWANLVDSENGVLSKRFAKAFFTECSEHINSYRKEAISNYRELSEYVHGNNETWEKSGLKLEYNETLFNLYFKHYKSVWEIILFAAICRYTKLLSAPTRESLQFIPEEFNHISSIRELFGRS
;
A
#
# COMPACT_ATOMS: atom_id res chain seq x y z
N MET A 1 -28.70 -25.70 11.67
CA MET A 1 -27.49 -24.98 12.12
C MET A 1 -27.96 -23.90 13.05
N ASP A 2 -27.51 -23.91 14.30
CA ASP A 2 -27.71 -22.77 15.19
C ASP A 2 -26.79 -21.64 14.72
N ILE A 3 -27.38 -20.50 14.36
CA ILE A 3 -26.65 -19.37 13.79
C ILE A 3 -25.75 -18.69 14.83
N GLN A 4 -26.18 -18.67 16.10
CA GLN A 4 -25.40 -18.12 17.20
C GLN A 4 -24.20 -19.02 17.49
N GLU A 5 -24.41 -20.33 17.52
CA GLU A 5 -23.33 -21.31 17.69
C GLU A 5 -22.28 -21.19 16.57
N TYR A 6 -22.74 -21.07 15.32
CA TYR A 6 -21.85 -20.91 14.16
C TYR A 6 -20.94 -19.67 14.26
N PHE A 7 -21.52 -18.49 14.49
CA PHE A 7 -20.71 -17.26 14.61
C PHE A 7 -19.85 -17.22 15.89
N SER A 8 -20.33 -17.81 16.99
CA SER A 8 -19.51 -17.93 18.21
C SER A 8 -18.26 -18.78 17.96
N LYS A 9 -18.41 -19.91 17.25
CA LYS A 9 -17.30 -20.77 16.86
C LYS A 9 -16.28 -20.01 16.00
N LEU A 10 -16.73 -19.29 14.98
CA LEU A 10 -15.84 -18.49 14.12
C LEU A 10 -15.05 -17.44 14.91
N ASN A 11 -15.72 -16.75 15.84
CA ASN A 11 -15.04 -15.78 16.70
C ASN A 11 -13.96 -16.46 17.55
N THR A 12 -14.25 -17.60 18.18
CA THR A 12 -13.26 -18.35 18.97
C THR A 12 -12.06 -18.79 18.14
N GLU A 13 -12.29 -19.27 16.91
CA GLU A 13 -11.21 -19.61 15.97
C GLU A 13 -10.36 -18.38 15.64
N SER A 14 -10.98 -17.24 15.33
CA SER A 14 -10.29 -15.98 15.05
C SER A 14 -9.45 -15.47 16.23
N GLN A 15 -9.97 -15.55 17.47
CA GLN A 15 -9.21 -15.17 18.67
C GLN A 15 -7.99 -16.08 18.93
N THR A 16 -8.11 -17.37 18.56
CA THR A 16 -6.99 -18.31 18.63
C THR A 16 -5.89 -17.91 17.63
N ILE A 17 -6.27 -17.59 16.40
CA ILE A 17 -5.35 -17.11 15.35
C ILE A 17 -4.72 -15.78 15.75
N PHE A 18 -5.49 -14.86 16.32
CA PHE A 18 -4.99 -13.59 16.81
C PHE A 18 -3.87 -13.81 17.83
N SER A 19 -4.11 -14.65 18.83
CA SER A 19 -3.13 -14.98 19.87
C SER A 19 -1.84 -15.59 19.29
N GLN A 20 -1.95 -16.41 18.26
CA GLN A 20 -0.80 -16.97 17.54
C GLN A 20 -0.08 -15.90 16.72
N THR A 21 -0.81 -15.06 16.00
CA THR A 21 -0.23 -14.07 15.09
C THR A 21 0.50 -12.96 15.85
N ILE A 22 -0.04 -12.48 16.97
CA ILE A 22 0.60 -11.44 17.80
C ILE A 22 1.92 -11.90 18.45
N SER A 23 2.22 -13.19 18.42
CA SER A 23 3.51 -13.70 18.87
C SER A 23 4.66 -13.28 17.94
N ASP A 24 4.39 -13.05 16.64
CA ASP A 24 5.36 -12.52 15.67
C ASP A 24 5.40 -10.98 15.72
N LYS A 25 5.90 -10.47 16.85
CA LYS A 25 5.98 -9.03 17.13
C LYS A 25 6.85 -8.27 16.15
N GLU A 26 7.89 -8.90 15.61
CA GLU A 26 8.84 -8.27 14.70
C GLU A 26 8.18 -7.95 13.36
N LYS A 27 7.50 -8.94 12.75
CA LYS A 27 6.80 -8.69 11.47
C LYS A 27 5.64 -7.72 11.65
N LEU A 28 4.84 -7.87 12.71
CA LEU A 28 3.73 -6.94 12.97
C LEU A 28 4.22 -5.52 13.27
N GLY A 29 5.30 -5.37 14.04
CA GLY A 29 5.92 -4.07 14.29
C GLY A 29 6.44 -3.42 13.01
N THR A 30 7.01 -4.21 12.11
CA THR A 30 7.42 -3.74 10.78
C THR A 30 6.21 -3.27 9.96
N LEU A 31 5.14 -4.06 9.87
CA LEU A 31 3.93 -3.67 9.13
C LEU A 31 3.34 -2.34 9.66
N HIS A 32 3.25 -2.20 10.98
CA HIS A 32 2.77 -0.98 11.62
C HIS A 32 3.67 0.23 11.34
N HIS A 33 5.00 0.04 11.41
CA HIS A 33 5.97 1.08 11.09
C HIS A 33 5.80 1.58 9.64
N LEU A 34 5.71 0.66 8.68
CA LEU A 34 5.54 1.01 7.27
C LEU A 34 4.22 1.78 7.03
N SER A 35 3.13 1.39 7.67
CA SER A 35 1.88 2.17 7.63
C SER A 35 2.06 3.59 8.18
N SER A 36 2.76 3.70 9.31
CA SER A 36 3.04 4.97 9.97
C SER A 36 3.91 5.88 9.09
N CYS A 37 4.88 5.33 8.36
CA CYS A 37 5.68 6.09 7.38
C CYS A 37 4.82 6.73 6.28
N ILE A 38 3.77 6.03 5.79
CA ILE A 38 2.83 6.61 4.82
C ILE A 38 2.05 7.77 5.45
N TYR A 39 1.62 7.62 6.70
CA TYR A 39 0.95 8.69 7.44
C TYR A 39 1.85 9.91 7.66
N GLU A 40 3.09 9.69 8.14
CA GLU A 40 4.08 10.75 8.35
C GLU A 40 4.38 11.51 7.05
N PHE A 41 4.51 10.79 5.93
CA PHE A 41 4.67 11.42 4.63
C PHE A 41 3.42 12.23 4.23
N ALA A 42 2.22 11.69 4.45
CA ALA A 42 0.97 12.37 4.15
C ALA A 42 0.82 13.69 4.92
N GLU A 43 1.27 13.73 6.17
CA GLU A 43 1.21 14.93 7.01
C GLU A 43 2.03 16.10 6.44
N CYS A 44 3.03 15.79 5.62
CA CYS A 44 3.90 16.75 4.94
C CYS A 44 3.31 17.32 3.64
N LEU A 45 2.17 16.79 3.16
CA LEU A 45 1.60 17.22 1.89
C LEU A 45 0.86 18.56 2.01
N PRO A 46 1.04 19.48 1.04
CA PRO A 46 0.40 20.79 1.07
C PRO A 46 -1.08 20.74 0.66
N ASP A 47 -1.46 19.84 -0.23
CA ASP A 47 -2.84 19.71 -0.70
C ASP A 47 -3.66 18.84 0.28
N PRO A 48 -4.76 19.38 0.86
CA PRO A 48 -5.53 18.67 1.88
C PRO A 48 -6.29 17.46 1.33
N GLN A 49 -6.63 17.43 0.04
CA GLN A 49 -7.34 16.29 -0.57
C GLN A 49 -6.37 15.13 -0.78
N GLU A 50 -5.18 15.40 -1.33
CA GLU A 50 -4.11 14.40 -1.49
C GLU A 50 -3.67 13.83 -0.13
N LYS A 51 -3.47 14.72 0.86
CA LYS A 51 -3.18 14.34 2.26
C LYS A 51 -4.22 13.38 2.81
N LYS A 52 -5.52 13.72 2.67
CA LYS A 52 -6.61 12.87 3.17
C LYS A 52 -6.62 11.49 2.50
N ILE A 53 -6.32 11.40 1.21
CA ILE A 53 -6.23 10.10 0.52
C ILE A 53 -5.10 9.27 1.11
N LEU A 54 -3.90 9.82 1.28
CA LEU A 54 -2.77 9.05 1.84
C LEU A 54 -2.96 8.68 3.32
N VAL A 55 -3.61 9.53 4.13
CA VAL A 55 -4.03 9.16 5.50
C VAL A 55 -5.06 8.02 5.49
N THR A 56 -5.93 7.99 4.48
CA THR A 56 -6.85 6.87 4.28
C THR A 56 -6.09 5.61 3.88
N VAL A 57 -5.05 5.72 3.05
CA VAL A 57 -4.18 4.62 2.65
C VAL A 57 -3.48 4.00 3.86
N SER A 58 -2.89 4.79 4.76
CA SER A 58 -2.27 4.26 5.98
C SER A 58 -3.30 3.53 6.87
N THR A 59 -4.50 4.11 7.03
CA THR A 59 -5.59 3.45 7.77
C THR A 59 -6.02 2.13 7.11
N GLN A 60 -6.08 2.09 5.79
CA GLN A 60 -6.43 0.90 5.02
C GLN A 60 -5.35 -0.18 5.12
N LEU A 61 -4.07 0.20 5.14
CA LEU A 61 -2.94 -0.69 5.39
C LEU A 61 -3.00 -1.31 6.80
N GLU A 62 -3.34 -0.53 7.83
CA GLU A 62 -3.59 -1.05 9.18
C GLU A 62 -4.78 -2.02 9.21
N SER A 63 -5.89 -1.65 8.55
CA SER A 63 -7.07 -2.51 8.47
C SER A 63 -6.77 -3.84 7.77
N ALA A 64 -5.95 -3.83 6.71
CA ALA A 64 -5.48 -5.03 6.04
C ALA A 64 -4.68 -5.92 7.00
N THR A 65 -3.79 -5.33 7.81
CA THR A 65 -3.00 -6.06 8.81
C THR A 65 -3.87 -6.57 9.95
N PHE A 66 -4.91 -5.84 10.36
CA PHE A 66 -5.85 -6.34 11.37
C PHE A 66 -6.60 -7.56 10.85
N ASN A 67 -7.12 -7.53 9.61
CA ASN A 67 -7.74 -8.70 8.97
C ASN A 67 -6.79 -9.91 8.93
N LEU A 68 -5.50 -9.67 8.69
CA LEU A 68 -4.48 -10.72 8.73
C LEU A 68 -4.40 -11.38 10.12
N THR A 69 -4.36 -10.57 11.19
CA THR A 69 -4.28 -11.09 12.57
C THR A 69 -5.51 -11.90 12.99
N LEU A 70 -6.66 -11.64 12.39
CA LEU A 70 -7.89 -12.38 12.62
C LEU A 70 -8.01 -13.69 11.79
N GLY A 71 -7.02 -13.99 10.94
CA GLY A 71 -7.07 -15.13 10.01
C GLY A 71 -7.94 -14.89 8.77
N LEU A 72 -8.39 -13.65 8.54
CA LEU A 72 -9.19 -13.26 7.39
C LEU A 72 -8.30 -12.95 6.18
N TYR A 73 -7.44 -13.89 5.79
CA TYR A 73 -6.38 -13.69 4.78
C TYR A 73 -6.89 -13.08 3.48
N ARG A 74 -8.01 -13.61 2.96
CA ARG A 74 -8.60 -13.07 1.71
C ARG A 74 -8.98 -11.59 1.84
N GLN A 75 -9.56 -11.20 2.98
CA GLN A 75 -9.91 -9.81 3.26
C GLN A 75 -8.66 -8.95 3.48
N ALA A 76 -7.62 -9.51 4.09
CA ALA A 76 -6.32 -8.84 4.24
C ALA A 76 -5.71 -8.51 2.86
N PHE A 77 -5.62 -9.48 1.95
CA PHE A 77 -5.09 -9.26 0.59
C PHE A 77 -5.97 -8.32 -0.24
N ALA A 78 -7.30 -8.45 -0.17
CA ALA A 78 -8.22 -7.53 -0.86
C ALA A 78 -8.09 -6.09 -0.32
N SER A 79 -7.95 -5.93 1.00
CA SER A 79 -7.74 -4.63 1.65
C SER A 79 -6.39 -4.02 1.27
N LEU A 80 -5.33 -4.84 1.18
CA LEU A 80 -4.01 -4.40 0.73
C LEU A 80 -4.02 -3.95 -0.74
N ARG A 81 -4.76 -4.65 -1.61
CA ARG A 81 -4.96 -4.25 -3.01
C ARG A 81 -5.62 -2.87 -3.10
N LEU A 82 -6.65 -2.63 -2.29
CA LEU A 82 -7.33 -1.33 -2.27
C LEU A 82 -6.39 -0.22 -1.79
N ALA A 83 -5.61 -0.45 -0.73
CA ALA A 83 -4.58 0.50 -0.29
C ALA A 83 -3.58 0.79 -1.41
N PHE A 84 -3.21 -0.23 -2.18
CA PHE A 84 -2.28 -0.08 -3.30
C PHE A 84 -2.84 0.80 -4.43
N GLU A 85 -4.07 0.53 -4.86
CA GLU A 85 -4.78 1.35 -5.86
C GLU A 85 -4.92 2.80 -5.39
N MET A 86 -5.37 3.01 -4.16
CA MET A 86 -5.57 4.34 -3.59
C MET A 86 -4.27 5.11 -3.41
N GLY A 87 -3.19 4.43 -3.00
CA GLY A 87 -1.87 5.02 -2.85
C GLY A 87 -1.35 5.58 -4.17
N LEU A 88 -1.37 4.78 -5.25
CA LEU A 88 -0.99 5.26 -6.57
C LEU A 88 -1.98 6.29 -7.14
N ALA A 89 -3.28 6.16 -6.84
CA ALA A 89 -4.29 7.13 -7.24
C ALA A 89 -4.07 8.51 -6.61
N ALA A 90 -3.57 8.59 -5.37
CA ALA A 90 -3.22 9.88 -4.75
C ALA A 90 -2.22 10.67 -5.61
N MET A 91 -1.17 10.00 -6.08
CA MET A 91 -0.19 10.61 -7.00
C MET A 91 -0.79 10.92 -8.36
N TYR A 92 -1.70 10.09 -8.85
CA TYR A 92 -2.36 10.32 -10.14
C TYR A 92 -3.25 11.56 -10.08
N PHE A 93 -4.08 11.67 -9.06
CA PHE A 93 -4.98 12.80 -8.82
C PHE A 93 -4.23 14.11 -8.54
N SER A 94 -3.00 14.02 -8.02
CA SER A 94 -2.16 15.20 -7.79
C SER A 94 -1.75 15.95 -9.06
N VAL A 95 -1.91 15.32 -10.23
CA VAL A 95 -1.66 15.91 -11.56
C VAL A 95 -2.90 15.86 -12.47
N ASN A 96 -3.97 15.20 -12.04
CA ASN A 96 -5.23 15.00 -12.74
C ASN A 96 -6.38 15.46 -11.83
N LYS A 97 -6.49 16.77 -11.61
CA LYS A 97 -7.42 17.36 -10.63
C LYS A 97 -8.88 17.29 -11.06
N MET A 98 -9.16 17.19 -12.36
CA MET A 98 -10.53 16.99 -12.84
C MET A 98 -11.05 15.62 -12.41
N GLU A 99 -10.25 14.60 -12.65
CA GLU A 99 -10.50 13.21 -12.29
C GLU A 99 -10.62 13.02 -10.77
N LEU A 100 -9.84 13.78 -9.99
CA LEU A 100 -10.00 13.82 -8.53
C LEU A 100 -11.40 14.27 -8.13
N ASN A 101 -11.90 15.36 -8.73
CA ASN A 101 -13.23 15.87 -8.41
C ASN A 101 -14.34 14.92 -8.87
N GLU A 102 -14.19 14.31 -10.04
CA GLU A 102 -15.12 13.28 -10.54
C GLU A 102 -15.10 12.01 -9.67
N TRP A 103 -13.96 11.66 -9.06
CA TRP A 103 -13.89 10.55 -8.11
C TRP A 103 -14.55 10.92 -6.77
N LEU A 104 -14.27 12.12 -6.24
CA LEU A 104 -14.82 12.60 -4.97
C LEU A 104 -16.36 12.72 -4.99
N ASP A 105 -16.97 13.03 -6.14
CA ASP A 105 -18.42 13.12 -6.30
C ASP A 105 -19.08 11.85 -6.88
N GLY A 106 -18.29 10.78 -7.09
CA GLY A 106 -18.78 9.46 -7.49
C GLY A 106 -19.11 9.31 -8.97
N ARG A 107 -18.66 10.22 -9.83
CA ARG A 107 -18.81 10.13 -11.30
C ARG A 107 -17.73 9.26 -11.96
N SER A 108 -16.62 9.01 -11.29
CA SER A 108 -15.53 8.18 -11.81
C SER A 108 -14.96 7.24 -10.76
N ASP A 109 -14.48 6.08 -11.21
CA ASP A 109 -13.74 5.11 -10.41
C ASP A 109 -12.24 5.20 -10.69
N ILE A 110 -11.43 4.77 -9.71
CA ILE A 110 -10.00 4.56 -9.91
C ILE A 110 -9.80 3.42 -10.93
N LYS A 111 -9.09 3.72 -12.02
CA LYS A 111 -8.77 2.74 -13.07
C LYS A 111 -7.30 2.34 -12.97
N TRP A 112 -7.03 1.11 -12.51
CA TRP A 112 -5.67 0.58 -12.40
C TRP A 112 -4.85 0.78 -13.69
N ALA A 113 -5.44 0.53 -14.85
CA ALA A 113 -4.79 0.70 -16.15
C ALA A 113 -4.23 2.12 -16.37
N ASN A 114 -4.89 3.16 -15.84
CA ASN A 114 -4.40 4.54 -15.93
C ASN A 114 -3.21 4.77 -15.01
N LEU A 115 -3.22 4.19 -13.80
CA LEU A 115 -2.16 4.36 -12.81
C LEU A 115 -0.82 3.78 -13.30
N VAL A 116 -0.88 2.63 -13.98
CA VAL A 116 0.30 1.94 -14.51
C VAL A 116 0.48 2.10 -16.03
N ASP A 117 -0.17 3.08 -16.65
CA ASP A 117 0.08 3.39 -18.05
C ASP A 117 1.57 3.72 -18.28
N SER A 118 2.17 3.18 -19.34
CA SER A 118 3.62 3.31 -19.55
C SER A 118 4.06 4.73 -19.87
N GLU A 119 3.16 5.55 -20.42
CA GLU A 119 3.44 6.91 -20.89
C GLU A 119 2.86 7.99 -19.97
N ASN A 120 1.69 7.74 -19.37
CA ASN A 120 0.92 8.72 -18.63
C ASN A 120 0.64 8.31 -17.17
N GLY A 121 1.00 7.09 -16.79
CA GLY A 121 0.82 6.61 -15.43
C GLY A 121 1.81 7.23 -14.45
N VAL A 122 1.54 7.07 -13.15
CA VAL A 122 2.40 7.61 -12.07
C VAL A 122 3.73 6.89 -11.96
N LEU A 123 3.83 5.69 -12.56
CA LEU A 123 5.05 4.92 -12.70
C LEU A 123 5.62 4.97 -14.13
N SER A 124 5.36 6.05 -14.87
CA SER A 124 5.92 6.29 -16.20
C SER A 124 7.23 7.09 -16.15
N LYS A 125 8.10 6.92 -17.16
CA LYS A 125 9.28 7.78 -17.32
C LYS A 125 8.91 9.25 -17.46
N ARG A 126 7.77 9.56 -18.09
CA ARG A 126 7.27 10.91 -18.24
C ARG A 126 6.99 11.55 -16.87
N PHE A 127 6.33 10.80 -15.97
CA PHE A 127 6.04 11.27 -14.62
C PHE A 127 7.31 11.55 -13.82
N ALA A 128 8.26 10.59 -13.78
CA ALA A 128 9.55 10.84 -13.11
C ALA A 128 10.28 12.05 -13.70
N LYS A 129 10.42 12.15 -15.02
CA LYS A 129 11.10 13.29 -15.65
C LYS A 129 10.43 14.65 -15.36
N ALA A 130 9.12 14.66 -15.14
CA ALA A 130 8.39 15.88 -14.82
C ALA A 130 8.63 16.35 -13.37
N PHE A 131 8.70 15.42 -12.41
CA PHE A 131 8.69 15.77 -10.98
C PHE A 131 10.01 15.46 -10.26
N PHE A 132 10.72 14.40 -10.62
CA PHE A 132 12.02 14.03 -10.07
C PHE A 132 12.83 13.14 -11.04
N THR A 133 13.54 13.78 -11.97
CA THR A 133 14.27 13.15 -13.09
C THR A 133 15.27 12.09 -12.63
N GLU A 134 15.87 12.29 -11.46
CA GLU A 134 16.85 11.43 -10.83
C GLU A 134 16.31 10.03 -10.50
N CYS A 135 14.98 9.86 -10.41
CA CYS A 135 14.32 8.57 -10.24
C CYS A 135 13.91 7.89 -11.56
N SER A 136 14.12 8.55 -12.71
CA SER A 136 13.60 8.08 -14.01
C SER A 136 14.25 6.78 -14.52
N GLU A 137 15.43 6.43 -14.03
CA GLU A 137 16.09 5.17 -14.35
C GLU A 137 15.47 3.99 -13.58
N HIS A 138 14.98 4.23 -12.37
CA HIS A 138 14.39 3.22 -11.49
C HIS A 138 12.90 2.99 -11.75
N ILE A 139 12.17 3.99 -12.25
CA ILE A 139 10.70 3.97 -12.29
C ILE A 139 10.10 2.79 -13.08
N ASN A 140 10.77 2.34 -14.14
CA ASN A 140 10.32 1.18 -14.91
C ASN A 140 10.38 -0.13 -14.11
N SER A 141 11.32 -0.26 -13.17
CA SER A 141 11.41 -1.42 -12.28
C SER A 141 10.21 -1.45 -11.35
N TYR A 142 9.95 -0.34 -10.66
CA TYR A 142 8.78 -0.17 -9.79
C TYR A 142 7.47 -0.38 -10.54
N ARG A 143 7.35 0.06 -11.80
CA ARG A 143 6.18 -0.23 -12.64
C ARG A 143 5.95 -1.72 -12.86
N LYS A 144 7.01 -2.47 -13.21
CA LYS A 144 6.91 -3.92 -13.43
C LYS A 144 6.49 -4.64 -12.15
N GLU A 145 7.10 -4.25 -11.04
CA GLU A 145 6.80 -4.80 -9.72
C GLU A 145 5.36 -4.49 -9.30
N ALA A 146 4.87 -3.28 -9.56
CA ALA A 146 3.49 -2.89 -9.31
C ALA A 146 2.49 -3.75 -10.07
N ILE A 147 2.73 -3.98 -11.36
CA ILE A 147 1.88 -4.83 -12.19
C ILE A 147 1.86 -6.28 -11.67
N SER A 148 3.02 -6.83 -11.28
CA SER A 148 3.09 -8.19 -10.72
C SER A 148 2.32 -8.29 -9.40
N ASN A 149 2.62 -7.41 -8.44
CA ASN A 149 1.97 -7.41 -7.13
C ASN A 149 0.46 -7.24 -7.25
N TYR A 150 0.01 -6.29 -8.07
CA TYR A 150 -1.41 -6.07 -8.25
C TYR A 150 -2.13 -7.29 -8.83
N ARG A 151 -1.50 -7.98 -9.80
CA ARG A 151 -2.05 -9.22 -10.36
C ARG A 151 -2.20 -10.29 -9.28
N GLU A 152 -1.15 -10.53 -8.51
CA GLU A 152 -1.14 -11.53 -7.43
C GLU A 152 -2.18 -11.21 -6.34
N LEU A 153 -2.30 -9.94 -5.94
CA LEU A 153 -3.33 -9.49 -4.99
C LEU A 153 -4.76 -9.64 -5.56
N SER A 154 -4.93 -9.47 -6.87
CA SER A 154 -6.24 -9.57 -7.53
C SER A 154 -6.78 -11.00 -7.56
N GLU A 155 -5.93 -12.02 -7.41
CA GLU A 155 -6.36 -13.43 -7.32
C GLU A 155 -7.23 -13.67 -6.07
N TYR A 156 -7.00 -12.92 -5.00
CA TYR A 156 -7.79 -12.95 -3.76
C TYR A 156 -9.12 -12.19 -3.87
N VAL A 157 -9.35 -11.46 -4.96
CA VAL A 157 -10.59 -10.74 -5.24
C VAL A 157 -11.45 -11.50 -6.24
N HIS A 158 -10.88 -11.91 -7.38
CA HIS A 158 -11.64 -12.44 -8.53
C HIS A 158 -12.08 -13.91 -8.43
N GLY A 159 -11.91 -14.54 -7.27
CA GLY A 159 -12.50 -15.84 -6.99
C GLY A 159 -11.89 -16.99 -7.77
N ASN A 160 -10.58 -16.94 -8.03
CA ASN A 160 -9.84 -18.07 -8.56
C ASN A 160 -10.07 -19.31 -7.70
N ASN A 161 -10.47 -20.42 -8.32
CA ASN A 161 -10.94 -21.63 -7.62
C ASN A 161 -9.93 -22.19 -6.62
N GLU A 162 -8.63 -22.03 -6.89
CA GLU A 162 -7.53 -22.43 -6.00
C GLU A 162 -7.50 -21.66 -4.66
N THR A 163 -8.04 -20.44 -4.63
CA THR A 163 -8.27 -19.68 -3.39
C THR A 163 -9.55 -20.11 -2.67
N TRP A 164 -10.46 -20.78 -3.39
CA TRP A 164 -11.76 -21.22 -2.87
C TRP A 164 -11.74 -22.61 -2.23
N GLU A 165 -10.96 -23.56 -2.76
CA GLU A 165 -10.82 -24.91 -2.17
C GLU A 165 -10.27 -24.86 -0.73
N LYS A 166 -9.65 -23.75 -0.34
CA LYS A 166 -9.19 -23.45 1.02
C LYS A 166 -10.24 -22.68 1.87
N SER A 167 -11.46 -22.47 1.36
CA SER A 167 -12.42 -21.47 1.84
C SER A 167 -13.86 -21.96 2.05
N GLY A 168 -14.04 -23.20 2.54
CA GLY A 168 -15.00 -23.28 3.65
C GLY A 168 -14.55 -22.24 4.67
N LEU A 169 -15.44 -21.42 5.25
CA LEU A 169 -15.05 -20.37 6.21
C LEU A 169 -14.58 -21.05 7.52
N LYS A 170 -13.41 -21.68 7.43
CA LYS A 170 -12.69 -22.42 8.44
C LYS A 170 -11.47 -21.57 8.68
N LEU A 171 -11.46 -20.88 9.82
CA LEU A 171 -10.38 -20.00 10.16
C LEU A 171 -9.27 -20.86 10.76
N GLU A 172 -8.14 -20.91 10.07
CA GLU A 172 -6.94 -21.59 10.55
C GLU A 172 -5.74 -20.67 10.36
N TYR A 173 -4.84 -20.67 11.33
CA TYR A 173 -3.58 -19.96 11.18
C TYR A 173 -2.79 -20.57 10.04
N ASN A 174 -2.33 -19.71 9.14
CA ASN A 174 -1.57 -20.08 7.96
C ASN A 174 -0.32 -19.20 7.86
N GLU A 175 0.80 -19.74 8.33
CA GLU A 175 2.10 -19.06 8.29
C GLU A 175 2.55 -18.75 6.85
N THR A 176 2.21 -19.60 5.88
CA THR A 176 2.54 -19.37 4.47
C THR A 176 1.84 -18.13 3.94
N LEU A 177 0.54 -17.98 4.21
CA LEU A 177 -0.22 -16.79 3.82
C LEU A 177 0.22 -15.55 4.60
N PHE A 178 0.60 -15.69 5.87
CA PHE A 178 1.16 -14.61 6.66
C PHE A 178 2.46 -14.06 6.04
N ASN A 179 3.41 -14.93 5.72
CA ASN A 179 4.67 -14.54 5.11
C ASN A 179 4.48 -13.99 3.68
N LEU A 180 3.53 -14.55 2.92
CA LEU A 180 3.18 -14.03 1.60
C LEU A 180 2.58 -12.62 1.68
N TYR A 181 1.65 -12.40 2.62
CA TYR A 181 1.09 -11.08 2.89
C TYR A 181 2.18 -10.08 3.25
N PHE A 182 3.08 -10.45 4.18
CA PHE A 182 4.18 -9.59 4.61
C PHE A 182 5.06 -9.15 3.43
N LYS A 183 5.40 -10.07 2.52
CA LYS A 183 6.16 -9.77 1.31
C LYS A 183 5.42 -8.77 0.41
N HIS A 184 4.14 -9.02 0.12
CA HIS A 184 3.34 -8.12 -0.70
C HIS A 184 3.18 -6.74 -0.07
N TYR A 185 2.97 -6.69 1.24
CA TYR A 185 2.81 -5.44 1.96
C TYR A 185 4.04 -4.55 1.82
N LYS A 186 5.25 -5.11 2.03
CA LYS A 186 6.51 -4.38 1.84
C LYS A 186 6.64 -3.82 0.43
N SER A 187 6.37 -4.64 -0.58
CA SER A 187 6.43 -4.20 -1.98
C SER A 187 5.41 -3.11 -2.31
N VAL A 188 4.15 -3.27 -1.87
CA VAL A 188 3.09 -2.27 -2.03
C VAL A 188 3.47 -0.95 -1.38
N TRP A 189 3.94 -0.99 -0.13
CA TRP A 189 4.40 0.17 0.60
C TRP A 189 5.54 0.88 -0.13
N GLU A 190 6.55 0.14 -0.56
CA GLU A 190 7.74 0.69 -1.23
C GLU A 190 7.35 1.38 -2.54
N ILE A 191 6.47 0.77 -3.33
CA ILE A 191 5.98 1.34 -4.59
C ILE A 191 5.17 2.62 -4.37
N ILE A 192 4.25 2.63 -3.39
CA ILE A 192 3.47 3.82 -3.05
C ILE A 192 4.41 4.95 -2.66
N LEU A 193 5.34 4.68 -1.73
CA LEU A 193 6.25 5.69 -1.21
C LEU A 193 7.22 6.17 -2.29
N PHE A 194 7.73 5.30 -3.15
CA PHE A 194 8.56 5.68 -4.30
C PHE A 194 7.83 6.64 -5.25
N ALA A 195 6.58 6.35 -5.60
CA ALA A 195 5.77 7.24 -6.43
C ALA A 195 5.51 8.59 -5.74
N ALA A 196 5.29 8.58 -4.42
CA ALA A 196 5.09 9.79 -3.62
C ALA A 196 6.38 10.63 -3.57
N ILE A 197 7.54 10.01 -3.36
CA ILE A 197 8.86 10.65 -3.43
C ILE A 197 9.07 11.29 -4.80
N CYS A 198 8.79 10.57 -5.89
CA CYS A 198 8.89 11.12 -7.24
C CYS A 198 8.02 12.38 -7.40
N ARG A 199 6.81 12.38 -6.84
CA ARG A 199 5.84 13.46 -7.01
C ARG A 199 6.12 14.69 -6.16
N TYR A 200 6.45 14.50 -4.88
CA TYR A 200 6.36 15.57 -3.88
C TYR A 200 7.71 16.09 -3.41
N THR A 201 8.82 15.39 -3.61
CA THR A 201 10.09 15.76 -2.98
C THR A 201 10.54 17.19 -3.30
N LYS A 202 10.34 17.66 -4.54
CA LYS A 202 10.67 19.05 -4.93
C LYS A 202 9.73 20.12 -4.36
N LEU A 203 8.58 19.70 -3.83
CA LEU A 203 7.62 20.58 -3.13
C LEU A 203 7.90 20.66 -1.62
N LEU A 204 8.65 19.71 -1.06
CA LEU A 204 8.95 19.66 0.37
C LEU A 204 10.11 20.59 0.73
N SER A 205 9.92 21.39 1.79
CA SER A 205 10.98 22.22 2.36
C SER A 205 12.13 21.36 2.88
N ALA A 206 13.34 21.93 2.99
CA ALA A 206 14.49 21.19 3.54
C ALA A 206 14.22 20.68 4.98
N PRO A 207 13.67 21.48 5.92
CA PRO A 207 13.29 20.98 7.24
C PRO A 207 12.29 19.81 7.20
N THR A 208 11.33 19.86 6.29
CA THR A 208 10.35 18.78 6.11
C THR A 208 11.04 17.50 5.61
N ARG A 209 11.95 17.61 4.63
CA ARG A 209 12.71 16.46 4.13
C ARG A 209 13.60 15.85 5.21
N GLU A 210 14.26 16.68 6.03
CA GLU A 210 15.08 16.23 7.16
C GLU A 210 14.29 15.52 8.27
N SER A 211 12.98 15.78 8.37
CA SER A 211 12.10 15.09 9.31
C SER A 211 11.71 13.68 8.85
N LEU A 212 11.79 13.39 7.55
CA LEU A 212 11.43 12.10 6.95
C LEU A 212 12.63 11.14 6.91
N GLN A 213 13.24 10.88 8.07
CA GLN A 213 14.51 10.13 8.17
C GLN A 213 14.42 8.65 7.76
N PHE A 214 13.22 8.07 7.77
CA PHE A 214 13.01 6.69 7.29
C PHE A 214 13.24 6.56 5.77
N ILE A 215 13.06 7.63 4.99
CA ILE A 215 13.23 7.58 3.53
C ILE A 215 14.67 7.20 3.11
N PRO A 216 15.73 7.89 3.59
CA PRO A 216 17.10 7.53 3.21
C PRO A 216 17.54 6.16 3.78
N GLU A 217 16.92 5.66 4.85
CA GLU A 217 17.18 4.32 5.37
C GLU A 217 16.60 3.24 4.45
N GLU A 218 15.36 3.40 4.02
CA GLU A 218 14.63 2.42 3.22
C GLU A 218 14.95 2.48 1.72
N PHE A 219 15.27 3.67 1.19
CA PHE A 219 15.67 3.88 -0.21
C PHE A 219 17.18 4.09 -0.39
N ASN A 220 18.00 3.52 0.50
CA ASN A 220 19.45 3.69 0.49
C ASN A 220 20.12 3.25 -0.83
N HIS A 221 19.47 2.38 -1.60
CA HIS A 221 19.92 1.88 -2.91
C HIS A 221 19.81 2.93 -4.03
N ILE A 222 19.07 4.01 -3.81
CA ILE A 222 18.91 5.12 -4.76
C ILE A 222 19.68 6.33 -4.23
N SER A 223 20.88 6.57 -4.77
CA SER A 223 21.79 7.61 -4.27
C SER A 223 21.16 9.01 -4.25
N SER A 224 20.37 9.34 -5.27
CA SER A 224 19.69 10.64 -5.37
C SER A 224 18.65 10.86 -4.27
N ILE A 225 17.96 9.81 -3.80
CA ILE A 225 17.04 9.90 -2.66
C ILE A 225 17.84 10.08 -1.38
N ARG A 226 18.91 9.30 -1.19
CA ARG A 226 19.78 9.39 -0.02
C ARG A 226 20.42 10.77 0.11
N GLU A 227 20.90 11.36 -0.97
CA GLU A 227 21.52 12.70 -0.97
C GLU A 227 20.49 13.81 -0.69
N LEU A 228 19.24 13.62 -1.11
CA LEU A 228 18.22 14.67 -1.03
C LEU A 228 17.47 14.71 0.32
N PHE A 229 17.38 13.56 0.99
CA PHE A 229 16.76 13.39 2.32
C PHE A 229 17.78 13.16 3.44
N GLY A 230 19.01 12.79 3.11
CA GLY A 230 20.11 12.62 4.07
C GLY A 230 20.68 13.96 4.53
N ARG A 231 21.38 13.93 5.66
CA ARG A 231 22.17 15.08 6.12
C ARG A 231 23.45 15.19 5.30
N SER A 232 23.71 16.38 4.75
CA SER A 232 25.05 16.80 4.31
C SER A 232 26.05 16.76 5.46
#